data_AF-A0A5C5YJC2-F1
#
_entry.id   AF-A0A5C5YJC2-F1
#
_cell.length_a   1.000
_cell.length_b   1.000
_cell.length_c   1.000
_cell.angle_alpha   90.00
_cell.angle_beta   90.00
_cell.angle_gamma   90.00
#
_symmetry.space_group_name_H-M   'P 1'
#
loop_
_entity.id
_entity.type
_entity.pdbx_description
1 polymer ?
#
loop_
_entity_poly.entity_id
_entity_poly.type
_entity_poly.pdbx_seq_one_letter_code
_entity_poly.pdbx_strand_id
1 'polypeptide(L)'
;MFRFIAFGCLFGLLLPSVPCVSAETWTDTTGKFAIEAEFQGVEGKSIILLRANGQKITVPIAKLSPESRAQAKALYQAMMRAADEAAESDPGSSAGATAPLHATRSLNFQAPTPPAISAMPSFPDGMSVEQTLAFVQKQVFAGHPGVFWYALPKDMRKTFDDPRLRKAVNPFVNEQQTMITELETLVFKSIEVLVTKKDFVLGSKMLEDLPPPIQPLFQKGYDPAVGVAYEVADFGFSFDPTQHSVTEMVDYHFPRIGAHLKSLLAMVPDDSRAKILEGVSVEQIDADHAIVHLPPPPATATPGVAGPSATMIPESLEMVRVDQRWVPKKVVDSWRDLQSQLDSGTIEEKINQVQAENVNQTQGASMMLGMFKGMIESALDSMLAAKTQEEFDAAFEQQAAMPGGEFGEMGFSDGGEVEFHMGADGMEEDKPLPPASGSVPEGWALELDSITIPETPAVAYFSGEEAPIVDAVLQNGILELWDADEQGHFNDSGFVIFLFLDEGESVGGKTFSVSPKSGFGSPHVHRKLRADNMSDTEMMMNGYAMELEFGEVAGGKVTGKIYLCLPDEERSMVSGTFAADVSE
;
A
#
# COMPACT_ATOMS: atom_id res chain seq x y z
N MET A 1 2.93 7.39 8.36
CA MET A 1 3.57 6.18 8.94
C MET A 1 2.58 5.05 9.30
N PHE A 2 1.27 5.23 9.09
CA PHE A 2 0.23 4.19 9.13
C PHE A 2 -0.48 4.00 7.77
N ARG A 3 0.17 4.36 6.66
CA ARG A 3 -0.36 4.25 5.29
C ARG A 3 0.36 3.21 4.42
N PHE A 4 1.04 2.24 5.04
CA PHE A 4 1.90 1.29 4.31
C PHE A 4 1.76 -0.17 4.78
N ILE A 5 0.65 -0.55 5.44
CA ILE A 5 0.41 -1.96 5.80
C ILE A 5 -0.76 -2.50 4.99
N ALA A 6 -0.55 -2.66 3.70
CA ALA A 6 -1.19 -3.67 2.86
C ALA A 6 -0.65 -3.54 1.43
N PHE A 7 -0.62 -4.67 0.73
CA PHE A 7 0.07 -4.94 -0.53
C PHE A 7 1.58 -5.17 -0.38
N GLY A 8 1.90 -6.39 0.04
CA GLY A 8 3.28 -6.80 0.27
C GLY A 8 3.53 -8.28 0.45
N CYS A 9 2.65 -9.13 -0.09
CA CYS A 9 3.09 -10.34 -0.78
C CYS A 9 3.35 -11.65 0.06
N LEU A 10 3.33 -12.85 -0.56
CA LEU A 10 2.99 -14.20 -0.01
C LEU A 10 3.98 -15.28 -0.48
N PHE A 11 3.96 -16.42 0.22
CA PHE A 11 4.25 -17.82 -0.16
C PHE A 11 5.57 -18.16 -0.87
N GLY A 12 6.28 -19.22 -0.50
CA GLY A 12 6.06 -20.24 0.51
C GLY A 12 6.89 -21.53 0.26
N LEU A 13 7.33 -22.15 1.36
CA LEU A 13 7.47 -23.60 1.65
C LEU A 13 8.61 -24.52 1.09
N LEU A 14 9.20 -25.26 2.06
CA LEU A 14 9.56 -26.72 2.15
C LEU A 14 11.05 -27.20 2.17
N LEU A 15 11.58 -27.37 3.40
CA LEU A 15 12.02 -28.60 4.16
C LEU A 15 12.77 -29.77 3.48
N PRO A 16 13.69 -30.51 4.20
CA PRO A 16 13.43 -31.42 5.37
C PRO A 16 14.53 -31.41 6.49
N SER A 17 14.48 -32.02 7.70
CA SER A 17 13.56 -32.91 8.47
C SER A 17 13.95 -33.01 9.98
N VAL A 18 12.95 -32.82 10.88
CA VAL A 18 12.50 -33.48 12.15
C VAL A 18 13.50 -34.08 13.19
N PRO A 19 13.25 -33.81 14.50
CA PRO A 19 12.87 -34.86 15.45
C PRO A 19 11.54 -34.62 16.22
N CYS A 20 10.76 -35.71 16.31
CA CYS A 20 9.55 -36.08 17.07
C CYS A 20 8.85 -35.05 18.01
N VAL A 21 7.60 -34.69 17.68
CA VAL A 21 6.58 -34.11 18.58
C VAL A 21 5.71 -35.22 19.17
N SER A 22 5.37 -35.12 20.46
CA SER A 22 4.53 -36.09 21.17
C SER A 22 3.07 -35.90 20.76
N ALA A 23 2.55 -36.74 19.86
CA ALA A 23 1.14 -36.74 19.50
C ALA A 23 0.34 -37.52 20.57
N GLU A 24 -0.65 -36.89 21.21
CA GLU A 24 -1.54 -37.61 22.13
C GLU A 24 -2.64 -38.37 21.37
N THR A 25 -3.10 -39.48 21.95
CA THR A 25 -4.20 -40.28 21.39
C THR A 25 -5.56 -39.74 21.86
N TRP A 26 -6.44 -39.45 20.92
CA TRP A 26 -7.82 -39.00 21.13
C TRP A 26 -8.80 -40.07 20.70
N THR A 27 -9.75 -40.40 21.57
CA THR A 27 -10.71 -41.48 21.36
C THR A 27 -12.14 -40.95 21.41
N ASP A 28 -13.01 -41.51 20.58
CA ASP A 28 -14.42 -41.18 20.56
C ASP A 28 -15.23 -41.88 21.68
N THR A 29 -16.48 -41.48 21.90
CA THR A 29 -17.36 -42.07 22.92
C THR A 29 -17.68 -43.55 22.68
N THR A 30 -17.54 -44.04 21.44
CA THR A 30 -17.80 -45.45 21.11
C THR A 30 -16.56 -46.33 21.25
N GLY A 31 -15.37 -45.74 21.44
CA GLY A 31 -14.09 -46.46 21.51
C GLY A 31 -13.65 -47.10 20.20
N LYS A 32 -14.35 -46.82 19.08
CA LYS A 32 -14.07 -47.40 17.76
C LYS A 32 -13.08 -46.56 16.95
N PHE A 33 -12.98 -45.27 17.26
CA PHE A 33 -12.15 -44.33 16.55
C PHE A 33 -11.14 -43.72 17.53
N ALA A 34 -9.87 -44.03 17.29
CA ALA A 34 -8.73 -43.43 17.97
C ALA A 34 -7.83 -42.77 16.94
N ILE A 35 -7.33 -41.59 17.26
CA ILE A 35 -6.48 -40.78 16.38
C ILE A 35 -5.34 -40.20 17.18
N GLU A 36 -4.15 -40.10 16.59
CA GLU A 36 -3.02 -39.38 17.18
C GLU A 36 -2.99 -37.97 16.61
N ALA A 37 -3.07 -36.98 17.49
CA ALA A 37 -3.10 -35.58 17.11
C ALA A 37 -2.73 -34.69 18.29
N GLU A 38 -2.15 -33.53 17.98
CA GLU A 38 -1.82 -32.50 18.95
C GLU A 38 -3.04 -31.62 19.23
N PHE A 39 -3.27 -31.26 20.49
CA PHE A 39 -4.32 -30.33 20.87
C PHE A 39 -3.95 -28.89 20.53
N GLN A 40 -4.78 -28.22 19.73
CA GLN A 40 -4.56 -26.82 19.31
C GLN A 40 -5.49 -25.83 20.00
N GLY A 41 -6.58 -26.29 20.60
CA GLY A 41 -7.51 -25.42 21.33
C GLY A 41 -8.95 -25.89 21.31
N VAL A 42 -9.84 -25.00 21.77
CA VAL A 42 -11.29 -25.22 21.81
C VAL A 42 -11.98 -24.13 21.00
N GLU A 43 -12.86 -24.53 20.08
CA GLU A 43 -13.70 -23.62 19.32
C GLU A 43 -15.18 -23.99 19.55
N GLY A 44 -15.90 -23.11 20.25
CA GLY A 44 -17.29 -23.34 20.62
C GLY A 44 -17.49 -24.61 21.46
N LYS A 45 -18.10 -25.65 20.88
CA LYS A 45 -18.39 -26.96 21.53
C LYS A 45 -17.49 -28.10 21.02
N SER A 46 -16.40 -27.77 20.34
CA SER A 46 -15.49 -28.71 19.70
C SER A 46 -14.04 -28.44 20.08
N ILE A 47 -13.21 -29.47 20.06
CA ILE A 47 -11.76 -29.31 20.15
C ILE A 47 -11.16 -29.30 18.75
N ILE A 48 -10.07 -28.56 18.59
CA ILE A 48 -9.26 -28.52 17.38
C ILE A 48 -8.03 -29.38 17.62
N LEU A 49 -7.82 -30.36 16.75
CA LEU A 49 -6.69 -31.27 16.80
C LEU A 49 -5.88 -31.16 15.51
N LEU A 50 -4.56 -31.18 15.60
CA LEU A 50 -3.65 -31.21 14.46
C LEU A 50 -3.02 -32.59 14.36
N ARG A 51 -3.31 -33.32 13.29
CA ARG A 51 -2.66 -34.61 13.03
C ARG A 51 -1.22 -34.41 12.59
N ALA A 52 -0.40 -35.46 12.73
CA ALA A 52 1.00 -35.45 12.30
C ALA A 52 1.22 -35.13 10.79
N ASN A 53 0.17 -35.28 9.97
CA ASN A 53 0.18 -34.90 8.56
C ASN A 53 -0.21 -33.42 8.30
N GLY A 54 -0.30 -32.59 9.34
CA GLY A 54 -0.71 -31.19 9.26
C GLY A 54 -2.22 -30.96 9.10
N GLN A 55 -3.04 -32.02 9.06
CA GLN A 55 -4.48 -31.88 8.91
C GLN A 55 -5.13 -31.44 10.22
N LYS A 56 -5.73 -30.25 10.22
CA LYS A 56 -6.62 -29.79 11.30
C LYS A 56 -7.96 -30.52 11.22
N ILE A 57 -8.39 -31.06 12.35
CA ILE A 57 -9.69 -31.71 12.48
C ILE A 57 -10.43 -31.13 13.68
N THR A 58 -11.73 -30.91 13.48
CA THR A 58 -12.61 -30.40 14.52
C THR A 58 -13.43 -31.55 15.07
N VAL A 59 -13.22 -31.89 16.34
CA VAL A 59 -13.92 -33.00 17.00
C VAL A 59 -14.88 -32.43 18.05
N PRO A 60 -16.20 -32.63 17.91
CA PRO A 60 -17.15 -32.20 18.93
C PRO A 60 -16.82 -32.80 20.30
N ILE A 61 -16.76 -31.98 21.34
CA ILE A 61 -16.45 -32.43 22.71
C ILE A 61 -17.44 -33.51 23.16
N ALA A 62 -18.71 -33.39 22.75
CA ALA A 62 -19.75 -34.37 23.03
C ALA A 62 -19.48 -35.78 22.45
N LYS A 63 -18.63 -35.88 21.42
CA LYS A 63 -18.26 -37.13 20.75
C LYS A 63 -16.96 -37.74 21.27
N LEU A 64 -16.26 -37.09 22.20
CA LEU A 64 -15.03 -37.60 22.82
C LEU A 64 -15.32 -38.51 24.01
N SER A 65 -14.46 -39.51 24.22
CA SER A 65 -14.51 -40.35 25.42
C SER A 65 -14.36 -39.51 26.70
N PRO A 66 -14.80 -40.02 27.87
CA PRO A 66 -14.57 -39.36 29.15
C PRO A 66 -13.10 -38.97 29.40
N GLU A 67 -12.16 -39.84 29.02
CA GLU A 67 -10.72 -39.66 29.18
C GLU A 67 -10.20 -38.55 28.27
N SER A 68 -10.53 -38.60 26.97
CA SER A 68 -10.13 -37.55 26.02
C SER A 68 -10.75 -36.19 26.34
N ARG A 69 -11.96 -36.14 26.94
CA ARG A 69 -12.52 -34.88 27.44
C ARG A 69 -11.77 -34.34 28.66
N ALA A 70 -11.38 -35.19 29.59
CA ALA A 70 -10.57 -34.79 30.74
C ALA A 70 -9.20 -34.25 30.29
N GLN A 71 -8.60 -34.90 29.29
CA GLN A 71 -7.35 -34.47 28.66
C GLN A 71 -7.49 -33.11 27.95
N ALA A 72 -8.50 -32.92 27.10
CA ALA A 72 -8.79 -31.61 26.47
C ALA A 72 -8.97 -30.50 27.51
N LYS A 73 -9.66 -30.79 28.62
CA LYS A 73 -9.84 -29.82 29.70
C LYS A 73 -8.51 -29.46 30.38
N ALA A 74 -7.65 -30.43 30.64
CA ALA A 74 -6.34 -30.19 31.26
C ALA A 74 -5.43 -29.37 30.34
N LEU A 75 -5.39 -29.69 29.04
CA LEU A 75 -4.60 -28.97 28.05
C LEU A 75 -5.11 -27.55 27.83
N TYR A 76 -6.43 -27.36 27.77
CA TYR A 76 -7.03 -26.03 27.72
C TYR A 76 -6.71 -25.19 28.97
N GLN A 77 -6.77 -25.78 30.17
CA GLN A 77 -6.41 -25.09 31.41
C GLN A 77 -4.93 -24.74 31.49
N ALA A 78 -4.04 -25.61 30.99
CA ALA A 78 -2.61 -25.33 30.89
C ALA A 78 -2.34 -24.20 29.88
N MET A 79 -3.01 -24.20 28.73
CA MET A 79 -2.93 -23.13 27.73
C MET A 79 -3.40 -21.79 28.30
N MET A 80 -4.50 -21.76 29.05
CA MET A 80 -4.98 -20.53 29.69
C MET A 80 -4.04 -20.03 30.80
N ARG A 81 -3.47 -20.92 31.61
CA ARG A 81 -2.45 -20.51 32.60
C ARG A 81 -1.18 -19.97 31.95
N ALA A 82 -0.71 -20.59 30.87
CA ALA A 82 0.46 -20.11 30.13
C ALA A 82 0.19 -18.74 29.49
N ALA A 83 -1.04 -18.49 29.01
CA ALA A 83 -1.45 -17.18 28.51
C ALA A 83 -1.51 -16.12 29.62
N ASP A 84 -1.98 -16.47 30.82
CA ASP A 84 -2.00 -15.57 31.99
C ASP A 84 -0.58 -15.28 32.51
N GLU A 85 0.32 -16.29 32.55
CA GLU A 85 1.73 -16.12 32.96
C GLU A 85 2.57 -15.35 31.91
N ALA A 86 2.23 -15.46 30.63
CA ALA A 86 2.78 -14.63 29.55
C ALA A 86 2.26 -13.18 29.58
N ALA A 87 1.08 -12.94 30.19
CA ALA A 87 0.52 -11.60 30.37
C ALA A 87 1.12 -10.86 31.58
N GLU A 88 1.68 -11.56 32.58
CA GLU A 88 2.33 -10.98 33.77
C GLU A 88 3.85 -10.80 33.65
N SER A 89 4.50 -11.41 32.66
CA SER A 89 5.93 -11.19 32.40
C SER A 89 6.16 -9.99 31.48
N ASP A 90 6.75 -8.94 32.03
CA ASP A 90 7.20 -7.74 31.31
C ASP A 90 8.23 -8.11 30.22
N PRO A 91 7.93 -7.97 28.92
CA PRO A 91 8.87 -8.31 27.85
C PRO A 91 9.93 -7.23 27.61
N GLY A 92 10.00 -6.19 28.46
CA GLY A 92 11.04 -5.16 28.40
C GLY A 92 12.46 -5.63 28.79
N SER A 93 12.64 -6.89 29.21
CA SER A 93 13.92 -7.39 29.72
C SER A 93 14.30 -8.79 29.27
N SER A 94 14.26 -9.09 27.97
CA SER A 94 15.11 -10.15 27.40
C SER A 94 15.44 -9.91 25.91
N ALA A 95 16.31 -8.95 25.64
CA ALA A 95 17.10 -8.98 24.42
C ALA A 95 18.13 -10.11 24.52
N GLY A 96 17.84 -11.26 23.93
CA GLY A 96 18.78 -12.38 23.84
C GLY A 96 18.11 -13.66 23.36
N ALA A 97 18.18 -13.89 22.04
CA ALA A 97 18.00 -15.14 21.30
C ALA A 97 17.13 -16.26 21.95
N THR A 98 15.99 -16.58 21.32
CA THR A 98 15.69 -17.88 20.66
C THR A 98 14.19 -18.19 20.64
N ALA A 99 13.54 -17.96 19.51
CA ALA A 99 12.54 -18.83 18.89
C ALA A 99 12.41 -18.37 17.42
N PRO A 100 12.43 -19.25 16.42
CA PRO A 100 12.23 -18.81 15.04
C PRO A 100 10.76 -18.40 14.90
N LEU A 101 10.53 -17.10 14.70
CA LEU A 101 9.24 -16.54 14.24
C LEU A 101 8.87 -16.98 12.81
N HIS A 102 9.76 -17.74 12.15
CA HIS A 102 9.50 -18.34 10.86
C HIS A 102 9.39 -19.86 10.97
N ALA A 103 8.40 -20.44 10.28
CA ALA A 103 8.69 -21.67 9.55
C ALA A 103 9.82 -21.31 8.57
N THR A 104 11.03 -21.83 8.80
CA THR A 104 12.25 -21.50 8.04
C THR A 104 11.95 -21.36 6.55
N ARG A 105 11.91 -20.11 6.03
CA ARG A 105 11.76 -19.87 4.60
C ARG A 105 12.89 -20.64 3.91
N SER A 106 12.55 -21.51 2.97
CA SER A 106 13.56 -22.27 2.24
C SER A 106 14.19 -21.35 1.21
N LEU A 107 15.31 -20.73 1.59
CA LEU A 107 16.08 -19.85 0.72
C LEU A 107 17.11 -20.67 -0.06
N ASN A 108 17.31 -20.34 -1.34
CA ASN A 108 18.39 -20.89 -2.15
C ASN A 108 19.75 -20.20 -1.89
N PHE A 109 19.75 -19.17 -1.05
CA PHE A 109 20.93 -18.39 -0.68
C PHE A 109 21.02 -18.20 0.83
N GLN A 110 22.20 -17.82 1.31
CA GLN A 110 22.38 -17.43 2.70
C GLN A 110 21.92 -15.99 2.89
N ALA A 111 20.89 -15.79 3.70
CA ALA A 111 20.41 -14.45 4.04
C ALA A 111 21.53 -13.56 4.63
N PRO A 112 21.57 -12.26 4.30
CA PRO A 112 22.46 -11.32 4.94
C PRO A 112 22.32 -11.37 6.46
N THR A 113 23.44 -11.43 7.18
CA THR A 113 23.40 -11.46 8.64
C THR A 113 23.33 -10.04 9.20
N PRO A 114 22.31 -9.70 10.00
CA PRO A 114 22.21 -8.38 10.60
C PRO A 114 23.36 -8.15 11.60
N PRO A 115 24.02 -6.97 11.55
CA PRO A 115 24.98 -6.59 12.57
C PRO A 115 24.37 -6.56 13.98
N ALA A 116 25.20 -6.73 15.00
CA ALA A 116 24.74 -6.53 16.36
C ALA A 116 24.44 -5.05 16.63
N ILE A 117 23.29 -4.77 17.24
CA ILE A 117 22.92 -3.45 17.77
C ILE A 117 22.56 -3.56 19.24
N SER A 118 22.71 -2.47 19.97
CA SER A 118 22.28 -2.37 21.37
C SER A 118 20.78 -2.61 21.50
N ALA A 119 20.30 -3.03 22.67
CA ALA A 119 18.87 -3.02 22.92
C ALA A 119 18.33 -1.58 22.89
N MET A 120 17.14 -1.39 22.31
CA MET A 120 16.44 -0.11 22.38
C MET A 120 15.94 0.13 23.81
N PRO A 121 16.18 1.30 24.41
CA PRO A 121 15.57 1.64 25.70
C PRO A 121 14.05 1.76 25.57
N SER A 122 13.32 1.51 26.66
CA SER A 122 11.87 1.72 26.72
C SER A 122 11.51 3.16 26.41
N PHE A 123 10.38 3.37 25.71
CA PHE A 123 9.93 4.71 25.35
C PHE A 123 9.41 5.46 26.60
N PRO A 124 9.95 6.65 26.95
CA PRO A 124 9.54 7.40 28.14
C PRO A 124 8.15 8.06 28.03
N ASP A 125 7.35 8.01 29.09
CA ASP A 125 6.06 8.71 29.17
C ASP A 125 6.23 10.18 29.57
N GLY A 126 5.26 11.02 29.21
CA GLY A 126 5.13 12.39 29.72
C GLY A 126 6.12 13.39 29.13
N MET A 127 6.83 13.00 28.07
CA MET A 127 7.72 13.91 27.34
C MET A 127 6.93 15.07 26.68
N SER A 128 7.59 16.21 26.53
CA SER A 128 7.17 17.23 25.54
C SER A 128 7.26 16.66 24.12
N VAL A 129 6.64 17.34 23.15
CA VAL A 129 6.71 16.92 21.74
C VAL A 129 8.14 17.03 21.22
N GLU A 130 8.91 18.05 21.60
CA GLU A 130 10.31 18.20 21.23
C GLU A 130 11.17 17.07 21.81
N GLN A 131 10.97 16.74 23.09
CA GLN A 131 11.67 15.61 23.71
C GLN A 131 11.30 14.27 23.06
N THR A 132 10.04 14.12 22.66
CA THR A 132 9.56 12.95 21.91
C THR A 132 10.27 12.81 20.58
N LEU A 133 10.30 13.89 19.77
CA LEU A 133 10.98 13.90 18.48
C LEU A 133 12.48 13.62 18.64
N ALA A 134 13.13 14.26 19.61
CA ALA A 134 14.55 14.03 19.88
C ALA A 134 14.84 12.58 20.31
N PHE A 135 13.95 11.95 21.09
CA PHE A 135 14.07 10.55 21.47
C PHE A 135 13.91 9.62 20.25
N VAL A 136 12.83 9.79 19.48
CA VAL A 136 12.56 9.03 18.25
C VAL A 136 13.74 9.11 17.31
N GLN A 137 14.19 10.33 17.01
CA GLN A 137 15.34 10.59 16.16
C GLN A 137 16.59 9.84 16.66
N LYS A 138 16.94 10.00 17.94
CA LYS A 138 18.09 9.31 18.55
C LYS A 138 18.02 7.80 18.35
N GLN A 139 16.84 7.20 18.52
CA GLN A 139 16.65 5.76 18.35
C GLN A 139 16.75 5.34 16.88
N VAL A 140 16.18 6.10 15.94
CA VAL A 140 16.31 5.84 14.51
C VAL A 140 17.80 5.81 14.10
N PHE A 141 18.58 6.82 14.47
CA PHE A 141 20.04 6.84 14.20
C PHE A 141 20.80 5.75 14.94
N ALA A 142 20.29 5.26 16.07
CA ALA A 142 20.86 4.14 16.80
C ALA A 142 20.57 2.78 16.14
N GLY A 143 19.75 2.73 15.09
CA GLY A 143 19.33 1.51 14.39
C GLY A 143 18.04 0.91 14.97
N HIS A 144 17.14 1.72 15.52
CA HIS A 144 15.90 1.26 16.14
C HIS A 144 14.67 1.89 15.47
N PRO A 145 14.32 1.47 14.25
CA PRO A 145 13.09 1.94 13.60
C PRO A 145 11.84 1.52 14.38
N GLY A 146 11.93 0.49 15.25
CA GLY A 146 10.80 0.04 16.08
C GLY A 146 10.33 1.11 17.07
N VAL A 147 11.11 2.17 17.28
CA VAL A 147 10.73 3.30 18.14
C VAL A 147 9.40 3.93 17.73
N PHE A 148 9.02 3.92 16.45
CA PHE A 148 7.74 4.45 15.99
C PHE A 148 6.56 3.62 16.48
N TRP A 149 6.70 2.29 16.54
CA TRP A 149 5.71 1.41 17.14
C TRP A 149 5.55 1.73 18.63
N TYR A 150 6.67 1.82 19.35
CA TYR A 150 6.69 2.06 20.78
C TYR A 150 6.39 3.51 21.20
N ALA A 151 6.37 4.45 20.25
CA ALA A 151 5.83 5.79 20.46
C ALA A 151 4.32 5.77 20.71
N LEU A 152 3.63 4.75 20.21
CA LEU A 152 2.20 4.60 20.39
C LEU A 152 1.87 4.17 21.84
N PRO A 153 0.78 4.72 22.42
CA PRO A 153 0.18 4.22 23.64
C PRO A 153 0.01 2.70 23.66
N LYS A 154 0.12 2.10 24.84
CA LYS A 154 0.00 0.64 25.00
C LYS A 154 -1.36 0.14 24.52
N ASP A 155 -2.44 0.87 24.79
CA ASP A 155 -3.78 0.47 24.39
C ASP A 155 -4.03 0.59 22.87
N MET A 156 -3.35 1.53 22.20
CA MET A 156 -3.32 1.56 20.73
C MET A 156 -2.68 0.31 20.17
N ARG A 157 -1.48 -0.06 20.63
CA ARG A 157 -0.79 -1.28 20.19
C ARG A 157 -1.62 -2.55 20.45
N LYS A 158 -2.25 -2.66 21.62
CA LYS A 158 -3.17 -3.77 21.91
C LYS A 158 -4.35 -3.86 20.94
N THR A 159 -4.85 -2.73 20.46
CA THR A 159 -5.95 -2.71 19.48
C THR A 159 -5.48 -3.33 18.15
N PHE A 160 -4.28 -2.99 17.70
CA PHE A 160 -3.68 -3.57 16.49
C PHE A 160 -3.30 -5.06 16.67
N ASP A 161 -2.93 -5.47 17.88
CA ASP A 161 -2.65 -6.86 18.23
C ASP A 161 -3.93 -7.69 18.51
N ASP A 162 -5.11 -7.07 18.48
CA ASP A 162 -6.39 -7.71 18.82
C ASP A 162 -6.68 -8.89 17.86
N PRO A 163 -6.88 -10.12 18.38
CA PRO A 163 -7.20 -11.28 17.55
C PRO A 163 -8.46 -11.11 16.69
N ARG A 164 -9.43 -10.28 17.11
CA ARG A 164 -10.65 -9.99 16.34
C ARG A 164 -10.31 -9.26 15.05
N LEU A 165 -9.42 -8.27 15.12
CA LEU A 165 -8.93 -7.54 13.95
C LEU A 165 -8.19 -8.49 13.01
N ARG A 166 -7.27 -9.30 13.55
CA ARG A 166 -6.50 -10.27 12.78
C ARG A 166 -7.38 -11.28 12.05
N LYS A 167 -8.45 -11.75 12.71
CA LYS A 167 -9.45 -12.63 12.12
C LYS A 167 -10.23 -11.94 11.00
N ALA A 168 -10.63 -10.68 11.19
CA ALA A 168 -11.42 -9.94 10.21
C ALA A 168 -10.64 -9.65 8.92
N VAL A 169 -9.32 -9.47 9.01
CA VAL A 169 -8.43 -9.21 7.85
C VAL A 169 -8.01 -10.50 7.14
N ASN A 170 -8.13 -11.66 7.78
CA ASN A 170 -7.67 -12.94 7.23
C ASN A 170 -8.29 -13.31 5.85
N PRO A 171 -9.60 -13.13 5.58
CA PRO A 171 -10.17 -13.42 4.26
C PRO A 171 -9.52 -12.60 3.14
N PHE A 172 -9.25 -11.32 3.40
CA PHE A 172 -8.58 -10.41 2.45
C PHE A 172 -7.16 -10.88 2.13
N VAL A 173 -6.38 -11.24 3.15
CA VAL A 173 -5.03 -11.82 2.96
C VAL A 173 -5.10 -13.09 2.12
N ASN A 174 -6.04 -13.99 2.43
CA ASN A 174 -6.22 -15.26 1.72
C ASN A 174 -6.71 -15.12 0.28
N GLU A 175 -7.44 -14.06 -0.07
CA GLU A 175 -7.84 -13.82 -1.46
C GLU A 175 -6.66 -13.31 -2.29
N GLN A 176 -5.90 -12.36 -1.73
CA GLN A 176 -4.73 -11.80 -2.41
C GLN A 176 -3.53 -12.73 -2.41
N GLN A 177 -3.63 -13.81 -1.66
CA GLN A 177 -2.65 -14.85 -1.46
C GLN A 177 -1.88 -15.21 -2.75
N THR A 178 -2.55 -15.50 -3.86
CA THR A 178 -1.85 -15.86 -5.10
C THR A 178 -0.98 -14.73 -5.64
N MET A 179 -1.49 -13.51 -5.75
CA MET A 179 -0.73 -12.33 -6.18
C MET A 179 0.46 -12.08 -5.25
N ILE A 180 0.18 -12.20 -3.96
CA ILE A 180 1.12 -12.05 -2.87
C ILE A 180 2.22 -13.15 -3.15
N THR A 181 1.88 -14.39 -3.53
CA THR A 181 2.79 -15.55 -3.82
C THR A 181 3.86 -15.22 -4.83
N GLU A 182 3.37 -14.67 -5.92
CA GLU A 182 4.16 -14.45 -7.11
C GLU A 182 5.17 -13.32 -6.90
N LEU A 183 4.76 -12.28 -6.18
CA LEU A 183 5.64 -11.19 -5.82
C LEU A 183 6.74 -11.62 -4.86
N GLU A 184 6.51 -12.57 -3.94
CA GLU A 184 7.57 -13.07 -3.04
C GLU A 184 8.62 -13.81 -3.80
N THR A 185 8.17 -14.69 -4.69
CA THR A 185 9.05 -15.46 -5.55
C THR A 185 9.97 -14.53 -6.33
N LEU A 186 9.42 -13.47 -6.95
CA LEU A 186 10.21 -12.49 -7.70
C LEU A 186 11.16 -11.69 -6.82
N VAL A 187 10.69 -11.20 -5.66
CA VAL A 187 11.50 -10.37 -4.76
C VAL A 187 12.65 -11.18 -4.16
N PHE A 188 12.40 -12.38 -3.65
CA PHE A 188 13.46 -13.23 -3.09
C PHE A 188 14.43 -13.74 -4.15
N LYS A 189 13.98 -13.99 -5.38
CA LYS A 189 14.87 -14.32 -6.50
C LYS A 189 15.74 -13.12 -6.91
N SER A 190 15.20 -11.90 -6.84
CA SER A 190 15.98 -10.67 -7.04
C SER A 190 17.03 -10.50 -5.94
N ILE A 191 16.67 -10.73 -4.68
CA ILE A 191 17.62 -10.73 -3.55
C ILE A 191 18.66 -11.84 -3.72
N GLU A 192 18.28 -13.02 -4.22
CA GLU A 192 19.22 -14.12 -4.53
C GLU A 192 20.26 -13.67 -5.55
N VAL A 193 19.87 -12.97 -6.62
CA VAL A 193 20.81 -12.36 -7.57
C VAL A 193 21.75 -11.40 -6.84
N LEU A 194 21.20 -10.48 -6.04
CA LEU A 194 22.01 -9.48 -5.32
C LEU A 194 23.02 -10.14 -4.35
N VAL A 195 22.66 -11.25 -3.72
CA VAL A 195 23.53 -11.96 -2.77
C VAL A 195 24.55 -12.84 -3.52
N THR A 196 24.11 -13.66 -4.47
CA THR A 196 24.93 -14.71 -5.08
C THR A 196 25.75 -14.23 -6.27
N LYS A 197 25.31 -13.16 -6.94
CA LYS A 197 25.97 -12.53 -8.10
C LYS A 197 26.60 -11.18 -7.77
N LYS A 198 26.88 -10.93 -6.48
CA LYS A 198 27.49 -9.68 -6.00
C LYS A 198 28.67 -9.21 -6.85
N ASP A 199 29.61 -10.10 -7.19
CA ASP A 199 30.78 -9.71 -7.98
C ASP A 199 30.40 -9.20 -9.38
N PHE A 200 29.38 -9.80 -10.01
CA PHE A 200 28.89 -9.32 -11.31
C PHE A 200 28.09 -8.03 -11.20
N VAL A 201 27.27 -7.90 -10.14
CA VAL A 201 26.54 -6.65 -9.88
C VAL A 201 27.54 -5.50 -9.65
N LEU A 202 28.58 -5.75 -8.84
CA LEU A 202 29.66 -4.80 -8.55
C LEU A 202 30.60 -4.54 -9.74
N GLY A 203 30.63 -5.43 -10.72
CA GLY A 203 31.39 -5.30 -11.97
C GLY A 203 30.57 -4.78 -13.15
N SER A 204 29.28 -4.52 -12.97
CA SER A 204 28.39 -4.08 -14.05
C SER A 204 28.72 -2.66 -14.52
N LYS A 205 28.51 -2.40 -15.81
CA LYS A 205 28.71 -1.07 -16.43
C LYS A 205 27.89 0.04 -15.76
N MET A 206 26.76 -0.29 -15.15
CA MET A 206 25.94 0.65 -14.38
C MET A 206 26.75 1.36 -13.27
N LEU A 207 27.76 0.70 -12.71
CA LEU A 207 28.63 1.30 -11.69
C LEU A 207 29.74 2.17 -12.27
N GLU A 208 30.12 1.95 -13.53
CA GLU A 208 31.04 2.83 -14.26
C GLU A 208 30.40 4.20 -14.51
N ASP A 209 29.08 4.23 -14.68
CA ASP A 209 28.30 5.46 -14.86
C ASP A 209 28.10 6.25 -13.56
N LEU A 210 28.34 5.65 -12.38
CA LEU A 210 28.27 6.38 -11.12
C LEU A 210 29.44 7.36 -10.96
N PRO A 211 29.21 8.58 -10.43
CA PRO A 211 30.28 9.54 -10.17
C PRO A 211 31.39 8.93 -9.29
N PRO A 212 32.69 9.23 -9.53
CA PRO A 212 33.81 8.63 -8.80
C PRO A 212 33.74 8.71 -7.26
N PRO A 213 33.19 9.78 -6.63
CA PRO A 213 32.99 9.82 -5.18
C PRO A 213 31.96 8.80 -4.64
N ILE A 214 31.03 8.35 -5.49
CA ILE A 214 29.90 7.49 -5.10
C ILE A 214 30.27 6.00 -5.23
N GLN A 215 31.10 5.61 -6.19
CA GLN A 215 31.54 4.23 -6.38
C GLN A 215 32.05 3.51 -5.10
N PRO A 216 32.99 4.08 -4.32
CA PRO A 216 33.47 3.44 -3.09
C PRO A 216 32.39 3.39 -1.99
N LEU A 217 31.46 4.35 -1.97
CA LEU A 217 30.32 4.35 -1.05
C LEU A 217 29.34 3.24 -1.42
N PHE A 218 29.06 3.06 -2.70
CA PHE A 218 28.20 1.99 -3.21
C PHE A 218 28.76 0.62 -2.85
N GLN A 219 30.04 0.36 -3.14
CA GLN A 219 30.69 -0.92 -2.82
C GLN A 219 30.65 -1.22 -1.33
N LYS A 220 30.94 -0.22 -0.48
CA LYS A 220 30.90 -0.39 0.99
C LYS A 220 29.48 -0.57 1.51
N GLY A 221 28.52 0.14 0.92
CA GLY A 221 27.10 0.13 1.28
C GLY A 221 26.31 -1.06 0.74
N TYR A 222 26.87 -1.82 -0.21
CA TYR A 222 26.18 -2.90 -0.90
C TYR A 222 25.60 -3.95 0.06
N ASP A 223 26.43 -4.59 0.89
CA ASP A 223 25.95 -5.67 1.78
C ASP A 223 24.91 -5.17 2.80
N PRO A 224 25.10 -4.01 3.47
CA PRO A 224 24.04 -3.43 4.28
C PRO A 224 22.76 -3.13 3.50
N ALA A 225 22.84 -2.60 2.27
CA ALA A 225 21.66 -2.31 1.46
C ALA A 225 20.89 -3.57 1.08
N VAL A 226 21.59 -4.63 0.65
CA VAL A 226 20.99 -5.95 0.37
C VAL A 226 20.38 -6.54 1.65
N GLY A 227 21.02 -6.33 2.80
CA GLY A 227 20.46 -6.71 4.10
C GLY A 227 19.17 -5.98 4.47
N VAL A 228 19.09 -4.67 4.22
CA VAL A 228 17.82 -3.92 4.38
C VAL A 228 16.76 -4.49 3.46
N ALA A 229 17.08 -4.68 2.17
CA ALA A 229 16.13 -5.22 1.19
C ALA A 229 15.60 -6.61 1.61
N TYR A 230 16.50 -7.49 2.06
CA TYR A 230 16.12 -8.79 2.60
C TYR A 230 15.22 -8.69 3.83
N GLU A 231 15.60 -7.93 4.86
CA GLU A 231 14.83 -7.89 6.11
C GLU A 231 13.48 -7.17 5.96
N VAL A 232 13.39 -6.17 5.08
CA VAL A 232 12.12 -5.50 4.74
C VAL A 232 11.20 -6.43 3.95
N ALA A 233 11.75 -7.15 2.96
CA ALA A 233 11.01 -8.19 2.27
C ALA A 233 10.53 -9.23 3.29
N ASP A 234 11.44 -9.80 4.06
CA ASP A 234 11.11 -10.84 5.04
C ASP A 234 10.03 -10.40 6.03
N PHE A 235 10.05 -9.14 6.49
CA PHE A 235 8.98 -8.54 7.30
C PHE A 235 7.63 -8.47 6.56
N GLY A 236 7.60 -7.91 5.34
CA GLY A 236 6.36 -7.74 4.58
C GLY A 236 5.72 -9.07 4.19
N PHE A 237 6.55 -10.03 3.77
CA PHE A 237 6.12 -11.32 3.26
C PHE A 237 5.84 -12.38 4.33
N SER A 238 6.38 -12.21 5.54
CA SER A 238 6.16 -13.16 6.65
C SER A 238 5.01 -12.74 7.56
N PHE A 239 4.30 -11.66 7.20
CA PHE A 239 3.13 -11.22 7.94
C PHE A 239 1.99 -12.24 7.80
N ASP A 240 1.87 -13.12 8.79
CA ASP A 240 0.70 -13.97 8.98
C ASP A 240 -0.07 -13.49 10.22
N PRO A 241 -1.19 -12.76 10.03
CA PRO A 241 -1.97 -12.25 11.15
C PRO A 241 -2.57 -13.38 12.00
N THR A 242 -2.64 -14.61 11.50
CA THR A 242 -3.15 -15.76 12.26
C THR A 242 -2.13 -16.33 13.25
N GLN A 243 -0.83 -16.11 13.02
CA GLN A 243 0.24 -16.68 13.84
C GLN A 243 0.89 -15.65 14.76
N HIS A 244 1.04 -14.41 14.31
CA HIS A 244 1.81 -13.39 15.01
C HIS A 244 1.02 -12.10 15.17
N SER A 245 1.25 -11.42 16.28
CA SER A 245 0.83 -10.05 16.53
C SER A 245 1.73 -9.07 15.77
N VAL A 246 1.27 -7.82 15.61
CA VAL A 246 2.08 -6.77 14.98
C VAL A 246 3.29 -6.48 15.86
N THR A 247 3.12 -6.47 17.19
CA THR A 247 4.23 -6.28 18.14
C THR A 247 5.31 -7.35 17.98
N GLU A 248 4.96 -8.63 17.89
CA GLU A 248 5.94 -9.71 17.70
C GLU A 248 6.72 -9.56 16.38
N MET A 249 6.04 -9.17 15.31
CA MET A 249 6.67 -8.91 14.01
C MET A 249 7.63 -7.71 14.07
N VAL A 250 7.22 -6.63 14.75
CA VAL A 250 8.07 -5.46 14.96
C VAL A 250 9.32 -5.83 15.75
N ASP A 251 9.15 -6.53 16.88
CA ASP A 251 10.25 -6.89 17.78
C ASP A 251 11.29 -7.79 17.14
N TYR A 252 10.88 -8.62 16.18
CA TYR A 252 11.79 -9.47 15.44
C TYR A 252 12.47 -8.76 14.28
N HIS A 253 11.71 -8.13 13.39
CA HIS A 253 12.26 -7.59 12.14
C HIS A 253 12.93 -6.23 12.32
N PHE A 254 12.35 -5.32 13.13
CA PHE A 254 12.82 -3.94 13.16
C PHE A 254 14.23 -3.77 13.74
N PRO A 255 14.69 -4.55 14.74
CA PRO A 255 16.09 -4.56 15.13
C PRO A 255 17.02 -5.02 14.00
N ARG A 256 16.60 -5.98 13.17
CA ARG A 256 17.40 -6.54 12.07
C ARG A 256 17.51 -5.56 10.90
N ILE A 257 16.37 -4.98 10.49
CA ILE A 257 16.30 -3.87 9.52
C ILE A 257 17.18 -2.71 10.02
N GLY A 258 16.99 -2.32 11.28
CA GLY A 258 17.70 -1.21 11.90
C GLY A 258 19.21 -1.41 11.99
N ALA A 259 19.68 -2.64 12.16
CA ALA A 259 21.11 -2.97 12.17
C ALA A 259 21.78 -2.70 10.80
N HIS A 260 21.11 -3.06 9.71
CA HIS A 260 21.58 -2.76 8.36
C HIS A 260 21.48 -1.27 8.04
N LEU A 261 20.35 -0.63 8.37
CA LEU A 261 20.16 0.83 8.20
C LEU A 261 21.21 1.64 8.94
N LYS A 262 21.54 1.29 10.18
CA LYS A 262 22.60 1.94 10.96
C LYS A 262 23.94 1.89 10.25
N SER A 263 24.24 0.76 9.60
CA SER A 263 25.50 0.60 8.87
C SER A 263 25.57 1.52 7.65
N LEU A 264 24.44 1.73 6.96
CA LEU A 264 24.32 2.70 5.87
C LEU A 264 24.41 4.15 6.38
N LEU A 265 23.68 4.47 7.46
CA LEU A 265 23.70 5.80 8.09
C LEU A 265 25.08 6.17 8.63
N ALA A 266 25.90 5.20 9.03
CA ALA A 266 27.28 5.42 9.44
C ALA A 266 28.19 5.88 8.29
N MET A 267 27.76 5.70 7.03
CA MET A 267 28.48 6.17 5.85
C MET A 267 28.13 7.61 5.47
N VAL A 268 27.02 8.13 5.97
CA VAL A 268 26.60 9.52 5.76
C VAL A 268 27.45 10.44 6.65
N PRO A 269 28.10 11.48 6.08
CA PRO A 269 28.88 12.47 6.84
C PRO A 269 28.06 13.14 7.96
N ASP A 270 28.73 13.49 9.07
CA ASP A 270 28.11 14.10 10.26
C ASP A 270 27.35 15.39 9.96
N ASP A 271 27.90 16.23 9.09
CA ASP A 271 27.30 17.49 8.66
C ASP A 271 26.03 17.26 7.83
N SER A 272 26.05 16.28 6.92
CA SER A 272 24.86 15.87 6.17
C SER A 272 23.78 15.27 7.08
N ARG A 273 24.18 14.49 8.10
CA ARG A 273 23.24 13.99 9.11
C ARG A 273 22.64 15.13 9.92
N ALA A 274 23.42 16.14 10.30
CA ALA A 274 22.93 17.31 11.01
C ALA A 274 21.91 18.12 10.18
N LYS A 275 22.13 18.28 8.87
CA LYS A 275 21.21 19.02 7.99
C LYS A 275 19.83 18.39 7.85
N ILE A 276 19.73 17.05 7.91
CA ILE A 276 18.43 16.35 7.96
C ILE A 276 17.62 16.79 9.20
N LEU A 277 18.30 17.26 10.24
CA LEU A 277 17.74 17.56 11.56
C LEU A 277 17.41 19.04 11.77
N GLU A 278 18.01 19.93 10.99
CA GLU A 278 17.84 21.39 11.12
C GLU A 278 16.48 21.89 10.64
N GLY A 279 15.72 21.06 9.92
CA GLY A 279 14.48 21.44 9.28
C GLY A 279 13.19 21.15 10.06
N VAL A 280 13.27 20.41 11.16
CA VAL A 280 12.08 20.07 11.97
C VAL A 280 11.83 21.18 12.97
N SER A 281 10.66 21.81 12.90
CA SER A 281 10.23 22.80 13.89
C SER A 281 8.91 22.40 14.54
N VAL A 282 8.72 22.84 15.78
CA VAL A 282 7.54 22.50 16.57
C VAL A 282 6.81 23.77 16.95
N GLU A 283 5.52 23.78 16.64
CA GLU A 283 4.57 24.79 17.07
C GLU A 283 3.67 24.17 18.14
N GLN A 284 3.96 24.45 19.41
CA GLN A 284 3.12 24.01 20.51
C GLN A 284 1.84 24.86 20.56
N ILE A 285 0.68 24.23 20.41
CA ILE A 285 -0.64 24.90 20.51
C ILE A 285 -1.05 25.00 21.98
N ASP A 286 -1.09 23.86 22.68
CA ASP A 286 -1.41 23.77 24.11
C ASP A 286 -0.73 22.55 24.75
N ALA A 287 -1.12 22.12 25.95
CA ALA A 287 -0.49 20.99 26.66
C ALA A 287 -0.63 19.63 25.93
N ASP A 288 -1.67 19.48 25.12
CA ASP A 288 -2.10 18.23 24.48
C ASP A 288 -2.12 18.31 22.94
N HIS A 289 -1.87 19.48 22.35
CA HIS A 289 -1.84 19.68 20.89
C HIS A 289 -0.58 20.43 20.44
N ALA A 290 0.00 19.98 19.32
CA ALA A 290 1.13 20.61 18.66
C ALA A 290 1.08 20.39 17.14
N ILE A 291 1.79 21.23 16.38
CA ILE A 291 2.06 21.00 14.97
C ILE A 291 3.57 20.81 14.81
N VAL A 292 3.97 19.74 14.14
CA VAL A 292 5.37 19.47 13.79
C VAL A 292 5.54 19.78 12.31
N HIS A 293 6.28 20.83 12.00
CA HIS A 293 6.61 21.22 10.64
C HIS A 293 7.86 20.43 10.21
N LEU A 294 7.76 19.73 9.08
CA LEU A 294 8.84 18.94 8.53
C LEU A 294 9.53 19.75 7.41
N PRO A 295 10.84 19.58 7.22
CA PRO A 295 11.51 20.26 6.12
C PRO A 295 10.95 19.79 4.78
N PRO A 296 10.83 20.69 3.78
CA PRO A 296 10.57 20.26 2.42
C PRO A 296 11.68 19.30 1.97
N PRO A 297 11.37 18.28 1.15
CA PRO A 297 12.38 17.41 0.59
C PRO A 297 13.44 18.26 -0.14
N PRO A 298 14.74 17.90 -0.05
CA PRO A 298 15.79 18.67 -0.70
C PRO A 298 15.52 18.76 -2.21
N ALA A 299 15.59 19.96 -2.79
CA ALA A 299 15.32 20.21 -4.22
C ALA A 299 16.24 19.42 -5.18
N THR A 300 17.31 18.82 -4.67
CA THR A 300 18.24 17.95 -5.41
C THR A 300 17.91 16.47 -5.29
N ALA A 301 16.80 16.10 -4.64
CA ALA A 301 16.27 14.75 -4.76
C ALA A 301 15.88 14.56 -6.22
N THR A 302 16.77 13.93 -6.99
CA THR A 302 16.48 13.53 -8.36
C THR A 302 15.17 12.74 -8.32
N PRO A 303 14.15 13.12 -9.11
CA PRO A 303 12.99 12.27 -9.33
C PRO A 303 13.49 10.85 -9.64
N GLY A 304 13.03 9.86 -8.87
CA GLY A 304 13.43 8.44 -9.01
C GLY A 304 14.58 7.93 -8.12
N VAL A 305 15.39 8.77 -7.46
CA VAL A 305 16.45 8.28 -6.53
C VAL A 305 16.01 8.27 -5.07
N ALA A 306 15.17 9.23 -4.69
CA ALA A 306 14.39 9.11 -3.46
C ALA A 306 13.16 8.29 -3.82
N GLY A 307 13.06 7.05 -3.31
CA GLY A 307 11.91 6.18 -3.58
C GLY A 307 10.57 6.86 -3.26
N PRO A 308 9.42 6.22 -3.59
CA PRO A 308 8.06 6.80 -3.57
C PRO A 308 7.59 7.40 -2.23
N SER A 309 8.41 7.37 -1.19
CA SER A 309 8.16 7.93 0.13
C SER A 309 8.56 9.42 0.29
N ALA A 310 9.44 9.96 -0.55
CA ALA A 310 9.93 11.34 -0.38
C ALA A 310 8.91 12.43 -0.78
N THR A 311 7.94 12.09 -1.64
CA THR A 311 6.81 12.95 -2.04
C THR A 311 5.60 12.83 -1.10
N MET A 312 5.62 11.91 -0.13
CA MET A 312 4.51 11.64 0.79
C MET A 312 4.73 12.17 2.22
N ILE A 313 5.81 12.91 2.46
CA ILE A 313 6.04 13.52 3.77
C ILE A 313 5.17 14.78 3.82
N PRO A 314 4.13 14.83 4.67
CA PRO A 314 3.33 16.04 4.78
C PRO A 314 4.21 17.17 5.32
N GLU A 315 4.02 18.39 4.80
CA GLU A 315 4.78 19.57 5.24
C GLU A 315 4.59 19.85 6.74
N SER A 316 3.45 19.42 7.30
CA SER A 316 3.16 19.49 8.72
C SER A 316 2.40 18.26 9.23
N LEU A 317 2.62 17.95 10.51
CA LEU A 317 1.94 16.89 11.24
C LEU A 317 1.26 17.48 12.47
N GLU A 318 -0.07 17.43 12.49
CA GLU A 318 -0.82 17.69 13.72
C GLU A 318 -0.61 16.54 14.71
N MET A 319 -0.18 16.86 15.92
CA MET A 319 0.13 15.93 16.99
C MET A 319 -0.83 16.14 18.15
N VAL A 320 -1.33 15.04 18.70
CA VAL A 320 -2.22 15.01 19.87
C VAL A 320 -1.61 14.14 20.96
N ARG A 321 -1.72 14.57 22.21
CA ARG A 321 -1.30 13.77 23.36
C ARG A 321 -2.40 12.76 23.72
N VAL A 322 -2.06 11.48 23.69
CA VAL A 322 -2.91 10.36 24.11
C VAL A 322 -2.13 9.52 25.11
N ASP A 323 -2.67 9.32 26.31
CA ASP A 323 -2.04 8.53 27.38
C ASP A 323 -0.54 8.87 27.57
N GLN A 324 -0.25 10.17 27.76
CA GLN A 324 1.10 10.70 27.94
C GLN A 324 2.06 10.57 26.72
N ARG A 325 1.59 10.09 25.56
CA ARG A 325 2.34 9.97 24.30
C ARG A 325 1.87 10.97 23.25
N TRP A 326 2.77 11.46 22.42
CA TRP A 326 2.42 12.28 21.25
C TRP A 326 2.20 11.41 20.02
N VAL A 327 1.02 11.51 19.42
CA VAL A 327 0.61 10.69 18.26
C VAL A 327 0.02 11.62 17.19
N PRO A 328 0.31 11.40 15.90
CA PRO A 328 -0.33 12.19 14.85
C PRO A 328 -1.85 12.10 14.91
N LYS A 329 -2.57 13.23 14.80
CA LYS A 329 -4.02 13.32 14.93
C LYS A 329 -4.74 12.32 14.02
N LYS A 330 -4.34 12.23 12.75
CA LYS A 330 -4.88 11.27 11.78
C LYS A 330 -4.80 9.83 12.28
N VAL A 331 -3.71 9.45 12.94
CA VAL A 331 -3.54 8.09 13.51
C VAL A 331 -4.49 7.88 14.69
N VAL A 332 -4.69 8.90 15.53
CA VAL A 332 -5.66 8.85 16.65
C VAL A 332 -7.08 8.69 16.13
N ASP A 333 -7.45 9.45 15.10
CA ASP A 333 -8.78 9.41 14.50
C ASP A 333 -9.06 8.02 13.87
N SER A 334 -8.14 7.51 13.05
CA SER A 334 -8.26 6.16 12.45
C SER A 334 -8.31 5.06 13.53
N TRP A 335 -7.51 5.19 14.58
CA TRP A 335 -7.54 4.22 15.69
C TRP A 335 -8.88 4.23 16.43
N ARG A 336 -9.46 5.41 16.70
CA ARG A 336 -10.76 5.51 17.38
C ARG A 336 -11.89 4.90 16.55
N ASP A 337 -11.88 5.14 15.25
CA ASP A 337 -12.84 4.48 14.37
C ASP A 337 -12.63 2.96 14.35
N LEU A 338 -11.39 2.48 14.21
CA LEU A 338 -11.08 1.06 14.25
C LEU A 338 -11.59 0.41 15.55
N GLN A 339 -11.38 1.07 16.70
CA GLN A 339 -11.93 0.62 17.98
C GLN A 339 -13.46 0.57 17.95
N SER A 340 -14.12 1.62 17.44
CA SER A 340 -15.57 1.65 17.30
C SER A 340 -16.09 0.47 16.46
N GLN A 341 -15.40 0.13 15.35
CA GLN A 341 -15.75 -0.98 14.48
C GLN A 341 -15.52 -2.36 15.14
N LEU A 342 -14.46 -2.48 15.95
CA LEU A 342 -14.20 -3.69 16.74
C LEU A 342 -15.24 -3.89 17.85
N ASP A 343 -15.70 -2.80 18.47
CA ASP A 343 -16.68 -2.82 19.54
C ASP A 343 -18.11 -3.03 19.02
N SER A 344 -18.44 -2.48 17.84
CA SER A 344 -19.72 -2.71 17.16
C SER A 344 -19.81 -4.08 16.48
N GLY A 345 -18.66 -4.73 16.21
CA GLY A 345 -18.58 -5.98 15.46
C GLY A 345 -18.76 -5.82 13.94
N THR A 346 -18.70 -4.59 13.41
CA THR A 346 -18.91 -4.28 11.98
C THR A 346 -17.64 -4.38 11.13
N ILE A 347 -16.49 -4.70 11.75
CA ILE A 347 -15.19 -4.74 11.06
C ILE A 347 -15.17 -5.74 9.88
N GLU A 348 -15.78 -6.92 10.04
CA GLU A 348 -15.84 -7.93 8.96
C GLU A 348 -16.71 -7.44 7.78
N GLU A 349 -17.83 -6.76 8.07
CA GLU A 349 -18.73 -6.22 7.05
C GLU A 349 -18.05 -5.11 6.23
N LYS A 350 -17.38 -4.17 6.90
CA LYS A 350 -16.66 -3.08 6.22
C LYS A 350 -15.51 -3.60 5.35
N ILE A 351 -14.74 -4.58 5.83
CA ILE A 351 -13.66 -5.19 5.03
C ILE A 351 -14.24 -5.85 3.77
N ASN A 352 -15.35 -6.59 3.90
CA ASN A 352 -15.99 -7.22 2.75
C ASN A 352 -16.56 -6.22 1.74
N GLN A 353 -17.07 -5.07 2.21
CA GLN A 353 -17.57 -4.00 1.34
C GLN A 353 -16.43 -3.40 0.50
N VAL A 354 -15.34 -3.00 1.14
CA VAL A 354 -14.13 -2.46 0.45
C VAL A 354 -13.59 -3.48 -0.56
N GLN A 355 -13.64 -4.76 -0.23
CA GLN A 355 -13.22 -5.82 -1.15
C GLN A 355 -14.13 -5.91 -2.38
N ALA A 356 -15.46 -5.87 -2.18
CA ALA A 356 -16.44 -5.95 -3.26
C ALA A 356 -16.30 -4.79 -4.27
N GLU A 357 -15.98 -3.59 -3.77
CA GLU A 357 -15.74 -2.40 -4.59
C GLU A 357 -14.47 -2.55 -5.47
N ASN A 358 -13.48 -3.32 -5.01
CA ASN A 358 -12.16 -3.45 -5.65
C ASN A 358 -11.96 -4.73 -6.49
N VAL A 359 -12.99 -5.57 -6.69
CA VAL A 359 -12.85 -6.87 -7.38
C VAL A 359 -12.35 -6.71 -8.82
N ASN A 360 -12.87 -5.75 -9.58
CA ASN A 360 -12.50 -5.53 -10.98
C ASN A 360 -11.06 -5.01 -11.11
N GLN A 361 -10.64 -4.12 -10.20
CA GLN A 361 -9.27 -3.62 -10.13
C GLN A 361 -8.28 -4.75 -9.80
N THR A 362 -8.65 -5.64 -8.87
CA THR A 362 -7.80 -6.75 -8.44
C THR A 362 -7.58 -7.78 -9.56
N GLN A 363 -8.59 -8.04 -10.40
CA GLN A 363 -8.47 -8.94 -11.55
C GLN A 363 -7.55 -8.36 -12.64
N GLY A 364 -7.71 -7.07 -12.97
CA GLY A 364 -6.83 -6.38 -13.92
C GLY A 364 -5.37 -6.35 -13.46
N ALA A 365 -5.14 -6.03 -12.18
CA ALA A 365 -3.82 -6.05 -11.57
C ALA A 365 -3.17 -7.44 -11.59
N SER A 366 -3.96 -8.50 -11.35
CA SER A 366 -3.46 -9.89 -11.38
C SER A 366 -3.01 -10.31 -12.78
N MET A 367 -3.73 -9.90 -13.83
CA MET A 367 -3.35 -10.18 -15.22
C MET A 367 -2.06 -9.44 -15.60
N MET A 368 -1.97 -8.15 -15.28
CA MET A 368 -0.76 -7.34 -15.47
C MET A 368 0.45 -7.95 -14.74
N LEU A 369 0.26 -8.36 -13.47
CA LEU A 369 1.31 -9.00 -12.68
C LEU A 369 1.78 -10.31 -13.31
N GLY A 370 0.86 -11.15 -13.81
CA GLY A 370 1.22 -12.40 -14.48
C GLY A 370 2.09 -12.18 -15.73
N MET A 371 1.77 -11.17 -16.54
CA MET A 371 2.58 -10.78 -17.70
C MET A 371 3.96 -10.26 -17.27
N PHE A 372 4.00 -9.37 -16.28
CA PHE A 372 5.22 -8.78 -15.75
C PHE A 372 6.15 -9.83 -15.13
N LYS A 373 5.58 -10.77 -14.36
CA LYS A 373 6.28 -11.90 -13.75
C LYS A 373 6.99 -12.72 -14.83
N GLY A 374 6.30 -13.12 -15.89
CA GLY A 374 6.90 -13.91 -16.97
C GLY A 374 8.12 -13.23 -17.61
N MET A 375 8.08 -11.91 -17.76
CA MET A 375 9.20 -11.13 -18.30
C MET A 375 10.37 -11.08 -17.33
N ILE A 376 10.14 -10.63 -16.09
CA ILE A 376 11.21 -10.49 -15.08
C ILE A 376 11.82 -11.82 -14.70
N GLU A 377 11.01 -12.85 -14.54
CA GLU A 377 11.47 -14.16 -14.07
C GLU A 377 12.54 -14.75 -15.00
N SER A 378 12.36 -14.57 -16.32
CA SER A 378 13.33 -15.01 -17.33
C SER A 378 14.67 -14.26 -17.28
N ALA A 379 14.62 -12.95 -16.99
CA ALA A 379 15.81 -12.12 -16.84
C ALA A 379 16.57 -12.49 -15.55
N LEU A 380 15.85 -12.68 -14.44
CA LEU A 380 16.41 -13.14 -13.17
C LEU A 380 17.04 -14.53 -13.31
N ASP A 381 16.41 -15.47 -14.02
CA ASP A 381 17.01 -16.78 -14.30
C ASP A 381 18.30 -16.67 -15.11
N SER A 382 18.32 -15.80 -16.12
CA SER A 382 19.50 -15.57 -16.95
C SER A 382 20.64 -14.97 -16.13
N MET A 383 20.35 -14.01 -15.25
CA MET A 383 21.32 -13.44 -14.32
C MET A 383 21.85 -14.47 -13.31
N LEU A 384 21.00 -15.34 -12.77
CA LEU A 384 21.41 -16.43 -11.87
C LEU A 384 22.25 -17.50 -12.59
N ALA A 385 21.95 -17.78 -13.86
CA ALA A 385 22.69 -18.75 -14.66
C ALA A 385 24.04 -18.22 -15.17
N ALA A 386 24.20 -16.90 -15.27
CA ALA A 386 25.39 -16.25 -15.80
C ALA A 386 26.66 -16.71 -15.08
N LYS A 387 27.69 -17.05 -15.87
CA LYS A 387 29.02 -17.49 -15.39
C LYS A 387 30.11 -16.47 -15.69
N THR A 388 29.84 -15.50 -16.56
CA THR A 388 30.75 -14.41 -16.90
C THR A 388 30.05 -13.06 -16.75
N GLN A 389 30.84 -11.98 -16.68
CA GLN A 389 30.31 -10.61 -16.61
C GLN A 389 29.49 -10.27 -17.85
N GLU A 390 29.94 -10.68 -19.03
CA GLU A 390 29.25 -10.39 -20.29
C GLU A 390 27.89 -11.08 -20.37
N GLU A 391 27.77 -12.32 -19.87
CA GLU A 391 26.49 -13.03 -19.79
C GLU A 391 25.52 -12.33 -18.82
N PHE A 392 26.05 -11.84 -17.69
CA PHE A 392 25.26 -11.13 -16.68
C PHE A 392 24.78 -9.76 -17.21
N ASP A 393 25.69 -8.98 -17.78
CA ASP A 393 25.39 -7.66 -18.35
C ASP A 393 24.39 -7.78 -19.49
N ALA A 394 24.51 -8.80 -20.37
CA ALA A 394 23.55 -9.03 -21.44
C ALA A 394 22.14 -9.37 -20.91
N ALA A 395 22.05 -10.18 -19.85
CA ALA A 395 20.78 -10.49 -19.19
C ALA A 395 20.14 -9.25 -18.54
N PHE A 396 20.96 -8.35 -18.00
CA PHE A 396 20.51 -7.08 -17.42
C PHE A 396 20.07 -6.07 -18.50
N GLU A 397 20.85 -5.89 -19.58
CA GLU A 397 20.54 -4.99 -20.69
C GLU A 397 19.25 -5.40 -21.43
N GLN A 398 18.97 -6.70 -21.53
CA GLN A 398 17.71 -7.20 -22.09
C GLN A 398 16.47 -6.67 -21.33
N GLN A 399 16.61 -6.40 -20.03
CA GLN A 399 15.54 -5.82 -19.22
C GLN A 399 15.46 -4.29 -19.38
N ALA A 400 16.60 -3.61 -19.48
CA ALA A 400 16.66 -2.15 -19.65
C ALA A 400 16.14 -1.67 -21.03
N ALA A 401 16.18 -2.52 -22.05
CA ALA A 401 15.74 -2.21 -23.42
C ALA A 401 14.23 -2.38 -23.68
N MET A 402 13.44 -2.78 -22.67
CA MET A 402 11.99 -2.85 -22.77
C MET A 402 11.38 -1.44 -22.82
N PRO A 403 10.20 -1.21 -23.46
CA PRO A 403 9.45 0.06 -23.42
C PRO A 403 8.93 0.46 -22.03
N GLY A 404 9.47 -0.13 -20.97
CA GLY A 404 9.29 0.22 -19.58
C GLY A 404 10.63 0.33 -18.87
N GLY A 405 11.73 0.63 -19.56
CA GLY A 405 13.01 1.01 -18.93
C GLY A 405 12.90 2.24 -18.01
N GLU A 406 11.79 2.97 -18.13
CA GLU A 406 11.24 3.90 -17.14
C GLU A 406 10.59 3.18 -15.94
N PHE A 407 10.89 1.91 -15.63
CA PHE A 407 10.38 1.27 -14.40
C PHE A 407 11.05 1.82 -13.13
N GLY A 408 12.19 2.51 -13.26
CA GLY A 408 12.71 3.41 -12.23
C GLY A 408 11.83 4.66 -12.02
N GLU A 409 11.00 5.01 -13.01
CA GLU A 409 9.97 6.05 -12.96
C GLU A 409 8.54 5.49 -12.77
N MET A 410 8.23 4.22 -13.09
CA MET A 410 7.01 3.52 -12.65
C MET A 410 7.06 3.14 -11.16
N GLY A 411 7.74 3.95 -10.35
CA GLY A 411 7.45 4.01 -8.93
C GLY A 411 6.15 4.76 -8.75
N PHE A 412 5.00 4.08 -8.85
CA PHE A 412 3.70 4.64 -8.43
C PHE A 412 3.49 6.09 -8.90
N SER A 413 3.91 6.41 -10.13
CA SER A 413 3.87 7.76 -10.70
C SER A 413 2.55 7.99 -11.42
N ASP A 414 1.45 7.88 -10.69
CA ASP A 414 0.41 8.89 -10.65
C ASP A 414 -0.54 8.48 -9.53
N GLY A 415 -0.99 9.46 -8.76
CA GLY A 415 -1.80 9.27 -7.56
C GLY A 415 -3.22 8.79 -7.85
N GLY A 416 -3.37 7.60 -8.42
CA GLY A 416 -4.57 6.81 -8.18
C GLY A 416 -4.49 6.32 -6.73
N GLU A 417 -5.22 6.97 -5.83
CA GLU A 417 -5.33 6.57 -4.43
C GLU A 417 -5.60 5.07 -4.32
N VAL A 418 -4.57 4.30 -3.96
CA VAL A 418 -4.75 3.06 -3.21
C VAL A 418 -4.41 3.40 -1.77
N GLU A 419 -5.31 4.16 -1.14
CA GLU A 419 -5.30 4.32 0.30
C GLU A 419 -5.89 3.06 0.95
N PHE A 420 -5.08 2.34 1.72
CA PHE A 420 -5.60 1.40 2.70
C PHE A 420 -6.26 2.17 3.85
N HIS A 421 -7.53 2.53 3.64
CA HIS A 421 -8.43 3.03 4.65
C HIS A 421 -8.85 1.90 5.62
N MET A 422 -8.01 1.59 6.62
CA MET A 422 -8.54 1.06 7.89
C MET A 422 -8.94 2.27 8.75
N GLY A 423 -10.08 2.86 8.41
CA GLY A 423 -10.59 4.05 9.06
C GLY A 423 -11.82 4.58 8.33
N ALA A 424 -12.98 4.37 8.94
CA ALA A 424 -14.20 5.16 8.93
C ALA A 424 -14.93 5.47 7.62
N ASP A 425 -14.31 5.53 6.45
CA ASP A 425 -14.97 6.10 5.27
C ASP A 425 -15.62 5.03 4.36
N GLY A 426 -16.09 3.94 4.97
CA GLY A 426 -17.01 2.96 4.36
C GLY A 426 -18.48 3.28 4.59
N MET A 427 -18.77 4.49 5.04
CA MET A 427 -20.06 5.13 4.87
C MET A 427 -19.72 6.47 4.22
N GLU A 428 -20.02 6.62 2.93
CA GLU A 428 -20.83 7.79 2.58
C GLU A 428 -22.15 7.64 3.35
N GLU A 429 -22.07 7.91 4.66
CA GLU A 429 -23.18 8.48 5.39
C GLU A 429 -23.35 9.80 4.68
N ASP A 430 -24.31 9.81 3.76
CA ASP A 430 -25.06 10.98 3.29
C ASP A 430 -24.44 12.25 3.86
N LYS A 431 -23.27 12.65 3.31
CA LYS A 431 -22.68 13.92 3.68
C LYS A 431 -23.78 14.85 3.25
N PRO A 432 -24.45 15.60 4.16
CA PRO A 432 -25.21 16.72 3.67
C PRO A 432 -24.16 17.51 2.92
N LEU A 433 -24.35 17.61 1.60
CA LEU A 433 -23.47 18.35 0.71
C LEU A 433 -22.96 19.55 1.49
N PRO A 434 -21.63 19.75 1.65
CA PRO A 434 -21.14 20.99 2.26
C PRO A 434 -21.87 22.11 1.53
N PRO A 435 -22.54 23.03 2.26
CA PRO A 435 -23.48 23.95 1.65
C PRO A 435 -22.76 24.63 0.48
N ALA A 436 -23.28 24.39 -0.73
CA ALA A 436 -22.68 24.87 -1.96
C ALA A 436 -22.40 26.37 -1.79
N SER A 437 -21.14 26.76 -1.79
CA SER A 437 -20.78 28.17 -1.70
C SER A 437 -20.98 28.90 -3.05
N GLY A 438 -21.65 28.27 -4.02
CA GLY A 438 -22.03 28.83 -5.31
C GLY A 438 -23.41 28.35 -5.77
N SER A 439 -24.04 29.12 -6.67
CA SER A 439 -25.29 28.71 -7.32
C SER A 439 -25.08 27.45 -8.16
N VAL A 440 -26.03 26.51 -8.09
CA VAL A 440 -26.05 25.33 -8.97
C VAL A 440 -26.25 25.81 -10.41
N PRO A 441 -25.40 25.42 -11.37
CA PRO A 441 -25.60 25.75 -12.78
C PRO A 441 -26.96 25.25 -13.25
N GLU A 442 -27.67 26.02 -14.08
CA GLU A 442 -28.92 25.58 -14.66
C GLU A 442 -28.65 24.35 -15.56
N GLY A 443 -29.28 23.21 -15.26
CA GLY A 443 -29.10 21.97 -16.01
C GLY A 443 -28.08 20.99 -15.43
N TRP A 444 -27.35 21.33 -14.35
CA TRP A 444 -26.44 20.38 -13.69
C TRP A 444 -27.23 19.29 -12.94
N ALA A 445 -27.02 18.03 -13.30
CA ALA A 445 -27.53 16.86 -12.60
C ALA A 445 -26.71 15.60 -12.89
N LEU A 446 -26.58 14.73 -11.88
CA LEU A 446 -25.90 13.44 -12.00
C LEU A 446 -26.82 12.30 -12.51
N GLU A 447 -28.14 12.52 -12.52
CA GLU A 447 -29.13 11.55 -12.98
C GLU A 447 -29.45 11.78 -14.47
N LEU A 448 -28.96 10.88 -15.34
CA LEU A 448 -29.02 11.04 -16.80
C LEU A 448 -30.41 10.81 -17.42
N ASP A 449 -31.32 10.13 -16.73
CA ASP A 449 -32.65 9.71 -17.24
C ASP A 449 -33.55 10.87 -17.71
N SER A 450 -33.23 12.10 -17.33
CA SER A 450 -34.02 13.31 -17.65
C SER A 450 -33.25 14.36 -18.45
N ILE A 451 -32.01 14.08 -18.83
CA ILE A 451 -31.12 15.03 -19.49
C ILE A 451 -31.34 15.02 -20.99
N THR A 452 -31.50 16.21 -21.57
CA THR A 452 -31.50 16.42 -23.02
C THR A 452 -30.33 17.33 -23.36
N ILE A 453 -29.38 16.84 -24.15
CA ILE A 453 -28.23 17.64 -24.56
C ILE A 453 -28.72 18.78 -25.48
N PRO A 454 -28.42 20.05 -25.17
CA PRO A 454 -28.80 21.18 -26.02
C PRO A 454 -28.19 21.08 -27.43
N GLU A 455 -28.94 21.49 -28.44
CA GLU A 455 -28.44 21.61 -29.83
C GLU A 455 -27.65 22.92 -30.08
N THR A 456 -27.34 23.66 -29.02
CA THR A 456 -26.51 24.87 -29.06
C THR A 456 -25.03 24.52 -28.97
N PRO A 457 -24.10 25.41 -29.37
CA PRO A 457 -22.66 25.19 -29.14
C PRO A 457 -22.36 24.89 -27.66
N ALA A 458 -21.38 24.02 -27.42
CA ALA A 458 -21.01 23.59 -26.08
C ALA A 458 -20.51 24.76 -25.22
N VAL A 459 -21.07 24.87 -24.02
CA VAL A 459 -20.67 25.84 -23.00
C VAL A 459 -20.19 25.08 -21.78
N ALA A 460 -19.01 25.46 -21.29
CA ALA A 460 -18.46 24.99 -20.03
C ALA A 460 -18.85 25.94 -18.89
N TYR A 461 -18.97 25.39 -17.70
CA TYR A 461 -19.17 26.11 -16.45
C TYR A 461 -18.03 25.77 -15.51
N PHE A 462 -17.25 26.76 -15.12
CA PHE A 462 -16.12 26.66 -14.20
C PHE A 462 -16.24 27.75 -13.13
N SER A 463 -16.01 27.43 -11.87
CA SER A 463 -15.91 28.40 -10.76
C SER A 463 -17.01 29.47 -10.67
N GLY A 464 -18.21 29.22 -11.21
CA GLY A 464 -19.31 30.19 -11.21
C GLY A 464 -19.55 30.94 -12.52
N GLU A 465 -18.74 30.72 -13.55
CA GLU A 465 -18.77 31.45 -14.82
C GLU A 465 -19.01 30.50 -16.01
N GLU A 466 -19.80 30.95 -16.99
CA GLU A 466 -20.01 30.25 -18.25
C GLU A 466 -18.97 30.68 -19.29
N ALA A 467 -18.29 29.72 -19.92
CA ALA A 467 -17.31 29.95 -20.96
C ALA A 467 -17.63 29.10 -22.20
N PRO A 468 -17.60 29.65 -23.43
CA PRO A 468 -17.82 28.86 -24.63
C PRO A 468 -16.62 27.93 -24.89
N ILE A 469 -16.91 26.70 -25.33
CA ILE A 469 -15.87 25.85 -25.91
C ILE A 469 -15.53 26.39 -27.30
N VAL A 470 -14.27 26.81 -27.47
CA VAL A 470 -13.81 27.42 -28.73
C VAL A 470 -12.95 26.48 -29.57
N ASP A 471 -12.39 25.45 -28.95
CA ASP A 471 -11.55 24.48 -29.62
C ASP A 471 -11.81 23.07 -29.11
N ALA A 472 -11.76 22.11 -30.02
CA ALA A 472 -12.00 20.72 -29.73
C ALA A 472 -11.08 19.88 -30.61
N VAL A 473 -10.27 19.03 -29.99
CA VAL A 473 -9.30 18.17 -30.69
C VAL A 473 -9.50 16.74 -30.24
N LEU A 474 -9.51 15.81 -31.19
CA LEU A 474 -9.56 14.39 -30.92
C LEU A 474 -8.31 13.74 -31.50
N GLN A 475 -7.47 13.18 -30.63
CA GLN A 475 -6.24 12.47 -31.00
C GLN A 475 -6.09 11.21 -30.15
N ASN A 476 -5.79 10.07 -30.79
CA ASN A 476 -5.51 8.80 -30.09
C ASN A 476 -6.57 8.39 -29.04
N GLY A 477 -7.84 8.65 -29.33
CA GLY A 477 -8.94 8.35 -28.39
C GLY A 477 -9.03 9.30 -27.19
N ILE A 478 -8.38 10.46 -27.26
CA ILE A 478 -8.42 11.53 -26.26
C ILE A 478 -9.14 12.73 -26.88
N LEU A 479 -10.29 13.10 -26.30
CA LEU A 479 -11.04 14.29 -26.67
C LEU A 479 -10.66 15.45 -25.74
N GLU A 480 -10.09 16.50 -26.28
CA GLU A 480 -9.80 17.74 -25.57
C GLU A 480 -10.82 18.80 -25.95
N LEU A 481 -11.40 19.47 -24.95
CA LEU A 481 -12.35 20.58 -25.11
C LEU A 481 -11.79 21.78 -24.34
N TRP A 482 -11.44 22.85 -25.07
CA TRP A 482 -10.79 24.03 -24.52
C TRP A 482 -11.72 25.24 -24.56
N ASP A 483 -11.73 26.00 -23.45
CA ASP A 483 -12.49 27.24 -23.33
C ASP A 483 -11.68 28.48 -23.75
N ALA A 484 -12.37 29.61 -23.85
CA ALA A 484 -11.77 30.92 -24.05
C ALA A 484 -12.45 31.99 -23.21
N ASP A 485 -11.72 33.07 -22.95
CA ASP A 485 -12.28 34.25 -22.31
C ASP A 485 -13.31 34.97 -23.20
N GLU A 486 -14.02 35.94 -22.62
CA GLU A 486 -14.99 36.78 -23.34
C GLU A 486 -14.37 37.55 -24.54
N GLN A 487 -13.04 37.63 -24.63
CA GLN A 487 -12.32 38.27 -25.73
C GLN A 487 -11.81 37.28 -26.80
N GLY A 488 -12.06 35.98 -26.62
CA GLY A 488 -11.67 34.92 -27.55
C GLY A 488 -10.22 34.49 -27.44
N HIS A 489 -9.53 34.79 -26.33
CA HIS A 489 -8.23 34.21 -26.03
C HIS A 489 -8.39 32.85 -25.36
N PHE A 490 -7.62 31.86 -25.80
CA PHE A 490 -7.53 30.55 -25.17
C PHE A 490 -7.16 30.70 -23.69
N ASN A 491 -7.97 30.09 -22.81
CA ASN A 491 -7.86 30.24 -21.37
C ASN A 491 -7.09 29.09 -20.69
N ASP A 492 -6.48 28.20 -21.48
CA ASP A 492 -5.78 26.98 -21.05
C ASP A 492 -6.55 26.12 -20.03
N SER A 493 -7.88 26.31 -19.95
CA SER A 493 -8.79 25.59 -19.08
C SER A 493 -9.72 24.73 -19.93
N GLY A 494 -10.03 23.53 -19.47
CA GLY A 494 -10.72 22.58 -20.33
C GLY A 494 -10.89 21.20 -19.75
N PHE A 495 -11.58 20.38 -20.53
CA PHE A 495 -11.82 18.97 -20.24
C PHE A 495 -11.00 18.11 -21.19
N VAL A 496 -10.27 17.16 -20.64
CA VAL A 496 -9.57 16.12 -21.41
C VAL A 496 -10.21 14.78 -21.07
N ILE A 497 -10.80 14.13 -22.07
CA ILE A 497 -11.62 12.94 -21.92
C ILE A 497 -10.94 11.77 -22.64
N PHE A 498 -10.48 10.78 -21.88
CA PHE A 498 -9.87 9.55 -22.41
C PHE A 498 -10.96 8.53 -22.68
N LEU A 499 -11.14 8.12 -23.93
CA LEU A 499 -12.25 7.25 -24.36
C LEU A 499 -11.92 5.75 -24.33
N PHE A 500 -10.67 5.38 -24.08
CA PHE A 500 -10.17 3.99 -24.03
C PHE A 500 -10.59 3.14 -25.25
N LEU A 501 -10.38 3.69 -26.44
CA LEU A 501 -10.61 2.97 -27.69
C LEU A 501 -9.49 1.95 -27.95
N ASP A 502 -9.81 0.87 -28.64
CA ASP A 502 -8.78 -0.05 -29.14
C ASP A 502 -7.87 0.64 -30.17
N GLU A 503 -6.63 0.18 -30.33
CA GLU A 503 -5.67 0.76 -31.28
C GLU A 503 -6.24 0.74 -32.72
N GLY A 504 -6.40 1.93 -33.31
CA GLY A 504 -6.97 2.10 -34.66
C GLY A 504 -8.50 2.09 -34.73
N GLU A 505 -9.21 2.06 -33.60
CA GLU A 505 -10.67 2.14 -33.54
C GLU A 505 -11.17 3.58 -33.73
N SER A 506 -12.17 3.78 -34.60
CA SER A 506 -12.76 5.09 -34.89
C SER A 506 -13.84 5.48 -33.87
N VAL A 507 -13.91 6.76 -33.52
CA VAL A 507 -15.01 7.33 -32.71
C VAL A 507 -16.34 7.48 -33.46
N GLY A 508 -16.33 7.36 -34.79
CA GLY A 508 -17.49 7.69 -35.63
C GLY A 508 -18.74 6.93 -35.20
N GLY A 509 -19.82 7.66 -34.91
CA GLY A 509 -21.11 7.08 -34.53
C GLY A 509 -21.17 6.45 -33.13
N LYS A 510 -20.14 6.60 -32.29
CA LYS A 510 -20.12 6.05 -30.93
C LYS A 510 -20.88 6.93 -29.94
N THR A 511 -21.46 6.28 -28.94
CA THR A 511 -22.09 6.93 -27.79
C THR A 511 -21.50 6.36 -26.50
N PHE A 512 -21.16 7.24 -25.56
CA PHE A 512 -20.68 6.90 -24.22
C PHE A 512 -21.66 7.45 -23.21
N SER A 513 -22.22 6.56 -22.40
CA SER A 513 -23.12 6.88 -21.29
C SER A 513 -22.46 6.42 -20.00
N VAL A 514 -22.15 7.37 -19.11
CA VAL A 514 -21.43 7.15 -17.85
C VAL A 514 -22.27 7.71 -16.72
N SER A 515 -22.68 6.84 -15.79
CA SER A 515 -23.34 7.23 -14.56
C SER A 515 -22.33 7.35 -13.42
N PRO A 516 -22.67 7.99 -12.29
CA PRO A 516 -21.79 8.04 -11.12
C PRO A 516 -21.36 6.67 -10.57
N LYS A 517 -22.12 5.61 -10.91
CA LYS A 517 -21.88 4.22 -10.50
C LYS A 517 -21.10 3.41 -11.55
N SER A 518 -20.74 4.02 -12.67
CA SER A 518 -19.99 3.36 -13.73
C SER A 518 -18.55 3.07 -13.27
N GLY A 519 -18.01 1.93 -13.67
CA GLY A 519 -16.68 1.45 -13.26
C GLY A 519 -15.71 1.30 -14.44
N PHE A 520 -14.65 0.52 -14.23
CA PHE A 520 -13.55 0.26 -15.17
C PHE A 520 -14.00 0.05 -16.63
N GLY A 521 -13.29 0.69 -17.57
CA GLY A 521 -13.61 0.70 -19.01
C GLY A 521 -14.53 1.86 -19.44
N SER A 522 -14.98 2.69 -18.49
CA SER A 522 -15.62 3.97 -18.79
C SER A 522 -14.57 5.03 -19.12
N PRO A 523 -14.91 6.09 -19.89
CA PRO A 523 -14.00 7.20 -20.13
C PRO A 523 -13.41 7.80 -18.85
N HIS A 524 -12.22 8.39 -18.91
CA HIS A 524 -11.67 9.18 -17.79
C HIS A 524 -11.76 10.65 -18.13
N VAL A 525 -12.12 11.48 -17.14
CA VAL A 525 -12.27 12.92 -17.32
C VAL A 525 -11.21 13.62 -16.50
N HIS A 526 -10.39 14.43 -17.16
CA HIS A 526 -9.42 15.29 -16.53
C HIS A 526 -9.90 16.73 -16.69
N ARG A 527 -10.03 17.45 -15.58
CA ARG A 527 -10.27 18.88 -15.58
C ARG A 527 -8.93 19.59 -15.45
N LYS A 528 -8.65 20.53 -16.36
CA LYS A 528 -7.49 21.42 -16.26
C LYS A 528 -7.97 22.81 -15.89
N LEU A 529 -7.46 23.32 -14.76
CA LEU A 529 -7.66 24.70 -14.31
C LEU A 529 -6.38 25.52 -14.56
N ARG A 530 -6.56 26.82 -14.78
CA ARG A 530 -5.48 27.78 -15.00
C ARG A 530 -4.48 27.82 -13.83
N ALA A 531 -3.25 27.38 -14.08
CA ALA A 531 -2.06 27.86 -13.38
C ALA A 531 -0.84 27.75 -14.31
N ASP A 532 0.14 28.65 -14.17
CA ASP A 532 1.42 28.69 -14.92
C ASP A 532 2.33 27.45 -14.66
N ASN A 533 1.77 26.35 -14.16
CA ASN A 533 2.48 25.13 -13.81
C ASN A 533 1.53 23.92 -13.98
N MET A 534 2.04 22.79 -14.46
CA MET A 534 1.28 21.56 -14.77
C MET A 534 0.64 20.84 -13.54
N SER A 535 0.53 21.48 -12.37
CA SER A 535 0.18 20.82 -11.10
C SER A 535 -1.32 20.74 -10.78
N ASP A 536 -2.19 21.45 -11.51
CA ASP A 536 -3.59 21.63 -11.13
C ASP A 536 -4.54 20.90 -12.10
N THR A 537 -4.21 19.64 -12.43
CA THR A 537 -5.11 18.73 -13.15
C THR A 537 -5.84 17.85 -12.16
N GLU A 538 -7.16 17.94 -12.13
CA GLU A 538 -8.00 17.05 -11.33
C GLU A 538 -8.49 15.90 -12.20
N MET A 539 -8.29 14.67 -11.73
CA MET A 539 -8.66 13.45 -12.46
C MET A 539 -9.89 12.81 -11.84
N MET A 540 -10.92 12.60 -12.65
CA MET A 540 -12.15 11.89 -12.28
C MET A 540 -12.26 10.56 -13.02
N MET A 541 -12.18 9.48 -12.24
CA MET A 541 -12.34 8.11 -12.75
C MET A 541 -13.73 7.53 -12.46
N ASN A 542 -14.49 8.12 -11.53
CA ASN A 542 -15.85 7.71 -11.16
C ASN A 542 -16.63 8.91 -10.55
N GLY A 543 -17.89 8.71 -10.15
CA GLY A 543 -18.70 9.72 -9.45
C GLY A 543 -19.27 10.85 -10.33
N TYR A 544 -18.84 10.95 -11.58
CA TYR A 544 -19.34 11.92 -12.56
C TYR A 544 -20.44 11.34 -13.44
N ALA A 545 -21.19 12.21 -14.12
CA ALA A 545 -22.20 11.81 -15.10
C ALA A 545 -21.83 12.35 -16.48
N MET A 546 -21.89 11.52 -17.51
CA MET A 546 -21.59 11.91 -18.89
C MET A 546 -22.49 11.22 -19.90
N GLU A 547 -22.99 11.99 -20.86
CA GLU A 547 -23.50 11.52 -22.14
C GLU A 547 -22.67 12.18 -23.24
N LEU A 548 -22.01 11.37 -24.06
CA LEU A 548 -21.17 11.82 -25.15
C LEU A 548 -21.52 11.06 -26.43
N GLU A 549 -21.97 11.78 -27.44
CA GLU A 549 -22.37 11.23 -28.73
C GLU A 549 -21.46 11.79 -29.83
N PHE A 550 -20.87 10.91 -30.63
CA PHE A 550 -20.13 11.28 -31.85
C PHE A 550 -20.98 11.00 -33.09
N GLY A 551 -20.98 11.95 -34.01
CA GLY A 551 -21.44 11.75 -35.38
C GLY A 551 -20.41 10.99 -36.22
N GLU A 552 -20.65 10.92 -37.52
CA GLU A 552 -19.70 10.33 -38.46
C GLU A 552 -18.46 11.20 -38.64
N VAL A 553 -17.28 10.58 -38.73
CA VAL A 553 -16.03 11.28 -39.04
C VAL A 553 -16.04 11.64 -40.53
N ALA A 554 -15.95 12.92 -40.87
CA ALA A 554 -15.95 13.40 -42.24
C ALA A 554 -14.99 14.58 -42.43
N GLY A 555 -14.07 14.46 -43.40
CA GLY A 555 -13.17 15.56 -43.77
C GLY A 555 -12.17 15.96 -42.67
N GLY A 556 -11.72 15.01 -41.85
CA GLY A 556 -10.80 15.27 -40.73
C GLY A 556 -11.45 15.94 -39.53
N LYS A 557 -12.79 15.96 -39.47
CA LYS A 557 -13.56 16.48 -38.33
C LYS A 557 -14.62 15.48 -37.89
N VAL A 558 -15.01 15.55 -36.62
CA VAL A 558 -16.14 14.82 -36.06
C VAL A 558 -17.03 15.78 -35.28
N THR A 559 -18.32 15.77 -35.58
CA THR A 559 -19.31 16.51 -34.77
C THR A 559 -19.72 15.66 -33.58
N GLY A 560 -19.92 16.26 -32.42
CA GLY A 560 -20.42 15.55 -31.26
C GLY A 560 -21.35 16.38 -30.39
N LYS A 561 -22.00 15.69 -29.46
CA LYS A 561 -22.81 16.27 -28.39
C LYS A 561 -22.26 15.77 -27.07
N ILE A 562 -22.14 16.67 -26.11
CA ILE A 562 -21.65 16.33 -24.79
C ILE A 562 -22.59 16.91 -23.73
N TYR A 563 -22.83 16.13 -22.70
CA TYR A 563 -23.26 16.56 -21.39
C TYR A 563 -22.33 15.88 -20.40
N LEU A 564 -21.63 16.66 -19.59
CA LEU A 564 -20.70 16.16 -18.58
C LEU A 564 -20.87 17.00 -17.32
N CYS A 565 -21.09 16.35 -16.19
CA CYS A 565 -21.21 16.96 -14.87
C CYS A 565 -20.24 16.31 -13.91
N LEU A 566 -19.45 17.14 -13.24
CA LEU A 566 -18.50 16.73 -12.23
C LEU A 566 -19.07 16.99 -10.82
N PRO A 567 -18.82 16.10 -9.84
CA PRO A 567 -19.27 16.26 -8.46
C PRO A 567 -18.33 17.13 -7.61
N ASP A 568 -17.49 17.96 -8.24
CA ASP A 568 -16.55 18.87 -7.59
C ASP A 568 -17.27 20.00 -6.83
N GLU A 569 -16.54 20.68 -5.94
CA GLU A 569 -17.10 21.76 -5.10
C GLU A 569 -17.80 22.86 -5.92
N GLU A 570 -17.33 23.10 -7.15
CA GLU A 570 -17.83 24.13 -8.06
C GLU A 570 -18.92 23.63 -9.01
N ARG A 571 -19.20 22.32 -9.01
CA ARG A 571 -20.18 21.65 -9.89
C ARG A 571 -19.91 21.97 -11.36
N SER A 572 -18.69 21.71 -11.78
CA SER A 572 -18.24 21.92 -13.15
C SER A 572 -19.12 21.15 -14.12
N MET A 573 -19.43 21.79 -15.25
CA MET A 573 -20.31 21.22 -16.29
C MET A 573 -19.80 21.58 -17.67
N VAL A 574 -20.02 20.72 -18.66
CA VAL A 574 -20.03 21.12 -20.08
C VAL A 574 -21.23 20.52 -20.76
N SER A 575 -21.98 21.34 -21.51
CA SER A 575 -23.15 20.87 -22.24
C SER A 575 -23.34 21.56 -23.59
N GLY A 576 -23.63 20.77 -24.63
CA GLY A 576 -24.00 21.25 -25.96
C GLY A 576 -23.30 20.48 -27.08
N THR A 577 -23.18 21.11 -28.24
CA THR A 577 -22.61 20.55 -29.47
C THR A 577 -21.21 21.07 -29.74
N PHE A 578 -20.33 20.22 -30.24
CA PHE A 578 -18.96 20.58 -30.62
C PHE A 578 -18.58 19.98 -31.98
N ALA A 579 -17.54 20.52 -32.59
CA ALA A 579 -16.92 19.96 -33.78
C ALA A 579 -15.42 19.83 -33.54
N ALA A 580 -14.93 18.61 -33.37
CA ALA A 580 -13.54 18.34 -33.08
C ALA A 580 -12.73 18.09 -34.36
N ASP A 581 -11.53 18.64 -34.42
CA ASP A 581 -10.53 18.25 -35.40
C ASP A 581 -9.95 16.88 -35.04
N VAL A 582 -9.91 15.97 -36.02
CA VAL A 582 -9.42 14.60 -35.86
C VAL A 582 -8.02 14.54 -36.46
N SER A 583 -7.02 14.35 -35.61
CA SER A 583 -5.65 14.04 -36.02
C SER A 583 -5.35 12.57 -35.73
N GLU A 584 -4.97 11.82 -36.77
CA GLU A 584 -4.45 10.44 -36.65
C GLU A 584 -3.12 10.39 -35.88
#